data_AF-A0A9E1SEK7-F1
#
_entry.id   AF-A0A9E1SEK7-F1
#
_cell.length_a   1.000
_cell.length_b   1.000
_cell.length_c   1.000
_cell.angle_alpha   90.00
_cell.angle_beta   90.00
_cell.angle_gamma   90.00
#
_symmetry.space_group_name_H-M   'P 1'
#
loop_
_entity.id
_entity.type
_entity.pdbx_description
1 polymer ?
#
loop_
_entity_poly.entity_id
_entity_poly.type
_entity_poly.pdbx_seq_one_letter_code
_entity_poly.pdbx_strand_id
1 'polypeptide(L)'
;MFKKLYDQAIRWSRHRHATKYLAILSFAESSFFPVPPDVMLAPMVLAQQSRALRLASITTIASVLGGMLGYAIGFFAFDLIQPWLEGTHYWPKYQLAEQWFKDWGFWAIFVAGFSPIPYKVFTIAAGALSMTFVPFV
;
A
#
# COMPACT_ATOMS: atom_id res chain seq x y z
N MET A 1 7.89 19.03 -9.82
CA MET A 1 6.56 18.43 -9.57
C MET A 1 6.35 18.10 -8.09
N PHE A 2 7.26 17.36 -7.44
CA PHE A 2 7.19 17.00 -6.02
C PHE A 2 7.05 18.17 -5.03
N LYS A 3 7.76 19.28 -5.27
CA LYS A 3 7.67 20.48 -4.40
C LYS A 3 6.25 21.03 -4.26
N LYS A 4 5.47 21.06 -5.36
CA LYS A 4 4.07 21.53 -5.33
C LYS A 4 3.17 20.61 -4.51
N LEU A 5 3.35 19.29 -4.63
CA LEU A 5 2.60 18.30 -3.84
C LEU A 5 2.98 18.37 -2.35
N TYR A 6 4.26 18.57 -2.06
CA TYR A 6 4.78 18.77 -0.71
C TYR A 6 4.22 20.05 -0.06
N ASP A 7 4.29 21.18 -0.74
CA ASP A 7 3.76 22.47 -0.26
C ASP A 7 2.24 22.37 -0.01
N GLN A 8 1.53 21.64 -0.88
CA GLN A 8 0.09 21.39 -0.72
C GLN A 8 -0.21 20.49 0.49
N ALA A 9 0.60 19.45 0.73
CA ALA A 9 0.48 18.58 1.90
C ALA A 9 0.70 19.35 3.21
N ILE A 10 1.70 20.24 3.27
CA ILE A 10 1.91 21.14 4.42
C ILE A 10 0.71 22.05 4.61
N ARG A 11 0.17 22.63 3.53
CA ARG A 11 -1.03 23.50 3.62
C ARG A 11 -2.25 22.72 4.12
N TRP A 12 -2.43 21.48 3.70
CA TRP A 12 -3.52 20.60 4.16
C TRP A 12 -3.36 20.19 5.63
N SER A 13 -2.13 20.04 6.12
CA SER A 13 -1.85 19.70 7.53
C SER A 13 -2.38 20.76 8.51
N ARG A 14 -2.47 22.02 8.06
CA ARG A 14 -2.95 23.16 8.87
C ARG A 14 -4.45 23.45 8.69
N HIS A 15 -5.14 22.71 7.83
CA HIS A 15 -6.54 22.96 7.50
C HIS A 15 -7.50 22.41 8.57
N ARG A 16 -8.70 22.99 8.71
CA ARG A 16 -9.77 22.48 9.61
C ARG A 16 -10.19 21.03 9.35
N HIS A 17 -9.84 20.48 8.19
CA HIS A 17 -10.12 19.10 7.78
C HIS A 17 -8.84 18.26 7.61
N ALA A 18 -7.72 18.67 8.22
CA ALA A 18 -6.42 18.01 8.10
C ALA A 18 -6.48 16.50 8.38
N THR A 19 -7.26 16.06 9.38
CA THR A 19 -7.44 14.64 9.69
C THR A 19 -8.08 13.85 8.54
N LYS A 20 -9.04 14.44 7.81
CA LYS A 20 -9.65 13.78 6.65
C LYS A 20 -8.68 13.69 5.48
N TYR A 21 -7.92 14.76 5.25
CA TYR A 21 -6.88 14.76 4.20
C TYR A 21 -5.78 13.75 4.50
N LEU A 22 -5.35 13.63 5.77
CA LEU A 22 -4.39 12.62 6.20
C LEU A 22 -4.89 11.19 5.92
N ALA A 23 -6.16 10.90 6.25
CA ALA A 23 -6.76 9.58 5.99
C ALA A 23 -6.83 9.26 4.48
N ILE A 24 -7.29 10.22 3.66
CA ILE A 24 -7.37 10.05 2.21
C ILE A 24 -5.97 9.88 1.61
N LEU A 25 -4.99 10.67 2.05
CA LEU A 25 -3.62 10.59 1.56
C LEU A 25 -2.99 9.24 1.93
N SER A 26 -3.18 8.77 3.17
CA SER A 26 -2.70 7.47 3.62
C SER A 26 -3.32 6.31 2.85
N PHE A 27 -4.62 6.36 2.59
CA PHE A 27 -5.33 5.36 1.80
C PHE A 27 -4.85 5.34 0.34
N ALA A 28 -4.74 6.51 -0.28
CA ALA A 28 -4.29 6.66 -1.66
C ALA A 28 -2.81 6.29 -1.83
N GLU A 29 -1.98 6.63 -0.84
CA GLU A 29 -0.56 6.26 -0.82
C GLU A 29 -0.41 4.74 -0.80
N SER A 30 -1.13 4.04 0.06
CA SER A 30 -1.09 2.57 0.12
C SER A 30 -1.67 1.88 -1.12
N SER A 31 -2.57 2.55 -1.87
CA SER A 31 -3.23 1.97 -3.06
C SER A 31 -2.51 2.24 -4.38
N PHE A 32 -2.18 3.50 -4.70
CA PHE A 32 -1.72 3.89 -6.05
C PHE A 32 -0.84 5.16 -6.12
N PHE A 33 -0.37 5.69 -4.97
CA PHE A 33 0.38 6.96 -4.82
C PHE A 33 -0.51 8.23 -4.96
N PRO A 34 -0.56 9.12 -3.95
CA PRO A 34 0.47 10.18 -3.85
C PRO A 34 0.90 10.64 -2.44
N VAL A 35 2.15 11.14 -2.35
CA VAL A 35 2.91 11.73 -1.20
C VAL A 35 2.87 10.93 0.12
N PRO A 36 4.02 10.65 0.77
CA PRO A 36 4.04 9.95 2.04
C PRO A 36 3.15 10.64 3.09
N PRO A 37 2.23 9.92 3.78
CA PRO A 37 1.39 10.49 4.82
C PRO A 37 2.21 11.12 5.96
N ASP A 38 3.46 10.71 6.13
CA ASP A 38 4.45 11.26 7.08
C ASP A 38 4.64 12.77 6.93
N VAL A 39 4.59 13.28 5.69
CA VAL A 39 4.74 14.71 5.39
C VAL A 39 3.60 15.53 6.02
N MET A 40 2.42 14.92 6.17
CA MET A 40 1.28 15.54 6.86
C MET A 40 1.24 15.17 8.34
N LEU A 41 1.53 13.92 8.69
CA LEU A 41 1.45 13.42 10.05
C LEU A 41 2.45 14.13 10.98
N ALA A 42 3.71 14.27 10.56
CA ALA A 42 4.76 14.89 11.37
C ALA A 42 4.40 16.31 11.85
N PRO A 43 4.04 17.28 10.99
CA PRO A 43 3.67 18.61 11.46
C PRO A 43 2.37 18.63 12.29
N MET A 44 1.40 17.73 12.02
CA MET A 44 0.17 17.65 12.81
C MET A 44 0.42 17.13 14.23
N VAL A 45 1.28 16.13 14.37
CA VAL A 45 1.69 15.57 15.68
C VAL A 45 2.51 16.59 16.46
N LEU A 46 3.45 17.28 15.80
CA LEU A 46 4.25 18.34 16.43
C LEU A 46 3.37 19.51 16.89
N ALA A 47 2.34 19.88 16.14
CA ALA A 47 1.42 20.95 16.52
C ALA A 47 0.47 20.56 17.67
N GLN A 48 0.04 19.29 17.75
CA GLN A 48 -0.87 18.79 18.78
C GLN A 48 -0.45 17.39 19.28
N GLN A 49 0.58 17.36 20.14
CA GLN A 49 1.13 16.13 20.70
C GLN A 49 0.09 15.29 21.45
N SER A 50 -0.87 15.92 22.13
CA SER A 50 -1.96 15.22 22.84
C SER A 50 -2.85 14.38 21.92
N ARG A 51 -2.81 14.61 20.60
CA ARG A 51 -3.59 13.87 19.60
C ARG A 51 -2.75 12.89 18.78
N ALA A 52 -1.48 12.71 19.13
CA ALA A 52 -0.54 11.88 18.37
C ALA A 52 -1.07 10.46 18.15
N LEU A 53 -1.51 9.80 19.23
CA LEU A 53 -2.03 8.44 19.17
C LEU A 53 -3.28 8.33 18.27
N ARG A 54 -4.16 9.32 18.32
CA ARG A 54 -5.37 9.36 17.49
C ARG A 54 -5.03 9.55 16.01
N LEU A 55 -4.09 10.42 15.68
CA LEU A 55 -3.66 10.64 14.30
C LEU A 55 -2.95 9.41 13.75
N ALA A 56 -2.05 8.81 14.53
CA ALA A 56 -1.36 7.58 14.16
C ALA A 56 -2.33 6.43 13.89
N SER A 57 -3.30 6.19 14.78
CA SER A 57 -4.28 5.12 14.58
C SER A 57 -5.20 5.35 13.37
N ILE A 58 -5.58 6.59 13.07
CA ILE A 58 -6.30 6.92 11.82
C ILE A 58 -5.44 6.60 10.59
N THR A 59 -4.17 7.00 10.60
CA THR A 59 -3.23 6.70 9.50
C THR A 59 -3.06 5.20 9.32
N THR A 60 -2.86 4.44 10.39
CA THR A 60 -2.74 2.97 10.34
C THR A 60 -3.99 2.32 9.74
N ILE A 61 -5.18 2.66 10.24
CA ILE A 61 -6.43 2.10 9.72
C ILE A 61 -6.63 2.46 8.24
N ALA A 62 -6.37 3.72 7.87
CA ALA A 62 -6.51 4.17 6.48
C ALA A 62 -5.50 3.48 5.54
N SER A 63 -4.26 3.25 6.01
CA SER A 63 -3.23 2.54 5.25
C SER A 63 -3.60 1.06 5.05
N VAL A 64 -4.06 0.38 6.11
CA VAL A 64 -4.53 -1.02 6.02
C VAL A 64 -5.68 -1.13 5.02
N LEU A 65 -6.68 -0.25 5.09
CA LEU A 65 -7.79 -0.22 4.14
C LEU A 65 -7.33 0.03 2.69
N GLY A 66 -6.32 0.88 2.50
CA GLY A 66 -5.72 1.10 1.17
C GLY A 66 -4.97 -0.13 0.66
N GLY A 67 -4.24 -0.82 1.54
CA GLY A 67 -3.59 -2.09 1.23
C GLY A 67 -4.59 -3.18 0.83
N MET A 68 -5.71 -3.27 1.56
CA MET A 68 -6.83 -4.17 1.22
C MET A 68 -7.43 -3.85 -0.15
N LEU A 69 -7.57 -2.56 -0.50
CA LEU A 69 -8.01 -2.17 -1.84
C LEU A 69 -6.98 -2.61 -2.90
N GLY A 70 -5.69 -2.39 -2.67
CA GLY A 70 -4.62 -2.83 -3.56
C GLY A 70 -4.63 -4.34 -3.79
N TYR A 71 -4.83 -5.12 -2.72
CA TYR A 71 -5.01 -6.57 -2.78
C TYR A 71 -6.24 -6.96 -3.62
N ALA A 72 -7.40 -6.31 -3.38
CA ALA A 72 -8.61 -6.59 -4.14
C ALA A 72 -8.44 -6.25 -5.62
N ILE A 73 -7.77 -5.14 -5.94
CA ILE A 73 -7.42 -4.78 -7.32
C ILE A 73 -6.54 -5.87 -7.93
N GLY A 74 -5.49 -6.32 -7.23
CA GLY A 74 -4.63 -7.41 -7.69
C GLY A 74 -5.40 -8.69 -7.97
N PHE A 75 -6.31 -9.07 -7.07
CA PHE A 75 -7.12 -10.28 -7.18
C PHE A 75 -8.08 -10.22 -8.38
N PHE A 76 -8.90 -9.16 -8.50
CA PHE A 76 -9.89 -9.06 -9.57
C PHE A 76 -9.29 -8.69 -10.94
N ALA A 77 -8.20 -7.91 -10.96
CA ALA A 77 -7.57 -7.52 -12.22
C ALA A 77 -6.67 -8.62 -12.77
N PHE A 78 -6.24 -9.59 -11.96
CA PHE A 78 -5.39 -10.67 -12.45
C PHE A 78 -6.10 -11.54 -13.48
N ASP A 79 -7.37 -11.88 -13.28
CA ASP A 79 -8.16 -12.64 -14.26
C ASP A 79 -8.22 -11.95 -15.63
N LEU A 80 -8.18 -10.62 -15.67
CA LEU A 80 -8.16 -9.83 -16.89
C LEU A 80 -6.77 -9.79 -17.56
N ILE A 81 -5.71 -9.86 -16.77
CA ILE A 81 -4.31 -9.73 -17.22
C ILE A 81 -3.70 -11.11 -17.54
N GLN A 82 -4.19 -12.18 -16.93
CA GLN A 82 -3.68 -13.54 -17.06
C GLN A 82 -3.51 -13.99 -18.52
N PRO A 83 -4.51 -13.84 -19.43
CA PRO A 83 -4.37 -14.33 -20.82
C PRO A 83 -3.26 -13.59 -21.58
N TRP A 84 -3.04 -12.32 -21.26
CA TRP A 84 -1.95 -11.55 -21.84
C TRP A 84 -0.60 -11.95 -21.23
N LEU A 85 -0.55 -12.16 -19.91
CA LEU A 85 0.66 -12.52 -19.17
C LEU A 85 1.20 -13.90 -19.59
N GLU A 86 0.31 -14.87 -19.84
CA GLU A 86 0.62 -16.22 -20.35
C GLU A 86 1.40 -16.19 -21.67
N GLY A 87 1.13 -15.21 -22.52
CA GLY A 87 1.85 -14.99 -23.78
C GLY A 87 3.23 -14.34 -23.62
N THR A 88 3.62 -13.92 -22.42
CA THR A 88 4.88 -13.21 -22.17
C THR A 88 5.97 -14.11 -21.59
N HIS A 89 7.22 -13.69 -21.73
CA HIS A 89 8.36 -14.34 -21.06
C HIS A 89 8.31 -14.26 -19.51
N TYR A 90 7.37 -13.50 -18.93
CA TYR A 90 7.19 -13.40 -17.49
C TYR A 90 6.35 -14.55 -16.91
N TRP A 91 5.62 -15.30 -17.75
CA TRP A 91 4.76 -16.39 -17.29
C TRP A 91 5.48 -17.47 -16.47
N PRO A 92 6.65 -18.01 -16.88
CA PRO A 92 7.36 -19.01 -16.09
C PRO A 92 7.84 -18.47 -14.73
N LYS A 93 8.15 -17.16 -14.65
CA LYS A 93 8.54 -16.51 -13.39
C LYS A 93 7.35 -16.33 -12.46
N TYR A 94 6.17 -16.03 -13.00
CA TYR A 94 4.93 -15.99 -12.24
C TYR A 94 4.60 -17.37 -11.64
N GLN A 95 4.68 -18.44 -12.44
CA GLN A 95 4.45 -19.81 -11.96
C GLN A 95 5.44 -20.23 -10.87
N LEU A 96 6.72 -19.84 -10.99
CA LEU A 96 7.72 -20.07 -9.96
C LEU A 96 7.37 -19.33 -8.66
N ALA A 97 6.93 -18.08 -8.76
CA ALA A 97 6.46 -17.32 -7.61
C ALA A 97 5.26 -17.99 -6.95
N GLU A 98 4.26 -18.41 -7.75
CA GLU A 98 3.08 -19.15 -7.27
C GLU A 98 3.47 -20.44 -6.53
N GLN A 99 4.43 -21.20 -7.05
CA GLN A 99 4.97 -22.38 -6.37
C GLN A 99 5.63 -22.02 -5.04
N TRP A 100 6.49 -20.99 -5.01
CA TRP A 100 7.09 -20.54 -3.75
C TRP A 100 6.05 -20.09 -2.73
N PHE A 101 4.95 -19.48 -3.17
CA PHE A 101 3.85 -19.13 -2.30
C PHE A 101 3.10 -20.36 -1.78
N LYS A 102 2.89 -21.40 -2.60
CA LYS A 102 2.29 -22.66 -2.14
C LYS A 102 3.19 -23.39 -1.13
N ASP A 103 4.49 -23.40 -1.36
CA ASP A 103 5.44 -24.16 -0.55
C ASP A 103 5.80 -23.45 0.77
N TRP A 104 5.98 -22.13 0.73
CA TRP A 104 6.51 -21.35 1.87
C TRP A 104 5.47 -20.43 2.52
N GLY A 105 4.33 -20.17 1.84
CA GLY A 105 3.23 -19.36 2.35
C GLY A 105 3.69 -18.00 2.90
N PHE A 106 3.46 -17.79 4.20
CA PHE A 106 3.86 -16.58 4.91
C PHE A 106 5.37 -16.29 4.84
N TRP A 107 6.23 -17.32 4.86
CA TRP A 107 7.68 -17.11 4.88
C TRP A 107 8.22 -16.53 3.58
N ALA A 108 7.62 -16.89 2.43
CA ALA A 108 7.96 -16.26 1.14
C ALA A 108 7.68 -14.76 1.17
N ILE A 109 6.55 -14.34 1.76
CA ILE A 109 6.22 -12.91 1.94
C ILE A 109 7.23 -12.23 2.83
N PHE A 110 7.46 -12.82 4.00
CA PHE A 110 8.32 -12.22 5.01
C PHE A 110 9.71 -11.92 4.46
N VAL A 111 10.30 -12.89 3.74
CA VAL A 111 11.62 -12.71 3.10
C VAL A 111 11.55 -11.71 1.94
N ALA A 112 10.49 -11.76 1.12
CA ALA A 112 10.33 -10.81 0.03
C ALA A 112 10.08 -9.37 0.52
N GLY A 113 9.56 -9.18 1.74
CA GLY A 113 9.44 -7.87 2.40
C GLY A 113 10.78 -7.22 2.71
N PHE A 114 11.87 -7.99 2.82
CA PHE A 114 13.24 -7.47 2.94
C PHE A 114 13.90 -7.21 1.59
N SER A 115 13.25 -7.55 0.48
CA SER A 115 13.75 -7.23 -0.85
C SER A 115 13.59 -5.73 -1.14
N PRO A 116 14.40 -5.14 -2.03
CA PRO A 116 14.24 -3.75 -2.45
C PRO A 116 13.00 -3.52 -3.35
N ILE A 117 12.04 -4.44 -3.35
CA ILE A 117 10.81 -4.33 -4.14
C ILE A 117 9.87 -3.33 -3.45
N PRO A 118 9.32 -2.34 -4.18
CA PRO A 118 8.36 -1.40 -3.61
C PRO A 118 7.12 -2.12 -3.04
N TYR A 119 6.72 -1.78 -1.81
CA TYR A 119 5.59 -2.38 -1.10
C TYR A 119 4.27 -2.46 -1.90
N LYS A 120 4.01 -1.52 -2.81
CA LYS A 120 2.79 -1.46 -3.63
C LYS A 120 2.75 -2.53 -4.73
N VAL A 121 3.92 -2.86 -5.27
CA VAL A 121 4.06 -4.00 -6.19
C VAL A 121 3.77 -5.28 -5.43
N PHE A 122 4.18 -5.33 -4.16
CA PHE A 122 3.92 -6.44 -3.27
C PHE A 122 2.43 -6.65 -2.98
N THR A 123 1.68 -5.58 -2.68
CA THR A 123 0.24 -5.69 -2.39
C THR A 123 -0.59 -6.12 -3.59
N ILE A 124 -0.27 -5.61 -4.79
CA ILE A 124 -0.93 -6.02 -6.03
C ILE A 124 -0.56 -7.48 -6.38
N ALA A 125 0.72 -7.86 -6.24
CA ALA A 125 1.18 -9.22 -6.50
C ALA A 125 0.54 -10.24 -5.54
N ALA A 126 0.41 -9.90 -4.25
CA ALA A 126 -0.26 -10.75 -3.27
C ALA A 126 -1.72 -11.03 -3.62
N GLY A 127 -2.44 -10.01 -4.13
CA GLY A 127 -3.78 -10.18 -4.70
C GLY A 127 -3.78 -11.08 -5.93
N ALA A 128 -2.89 -10.81 -6.89
CA ALA A 128 -2.76 -11.55 -8.13
C ALA A 128 -2.37 -13.03 -7.96
N LEU A 129 -1.72 -13.36 -6.84
CA LEU A 129 -1.34 -14.72 -6.47
C LEU A 129 -2.37 -15.40 -5.56
N SER A 130 -3.54 -14.77 -5.36
CA SER A 130 -4.65 -15.29 -4.53
C SER A 130 -4.21 -15.72 -3.14
N MET A 131 -3.35 -14.90 -2.50
CA MET A 131 -2.84 -15.21 -1.18
C MET A 131 -3.94 -15.23 -0.11
N THR A 132 -3.73 -15.99 0.96
CA THR A 132 -4.70 -15.94 2.07
C THR A 132 -4.72 -14.52 2.66
N PHE A 133 -5.90 -13.92 2.74
CA PHE A 133 -6.07 -12.51 3.10
C PHE A 133 -5.55 -12.16 4.51
N VAL A 134 -5.65 -13.09 5.47
CA VAL A 134 -5.25 -12.87 6.86
C VAL A 134 -3.73 -12.64 7.03
N PRO A 135 -2.83 -13.47 6.47
CA PRO A 135 -1.39 -13.20 6.54
C PRO A 135 -0.90 -12.02 5.69
N PHE A 136 -1.75 -11.45 4.83
CA PHE A 136 -1.42 -10.28 4.03
C PHE A 136 -1.62 -8.95 4.79
N VAL A 137 -2.67 -8.87 5.63
CA VAL A 137 -3.03 -7.68 6.44
C VAL A 137 -2.17 -7.58 7.69
#